data_AF-A0AAU5R518-F1
#
_entry.id   AF-A0AAU5R518-F1
#
_cell.length_a   1.000
_cell.length_b   1.000
_cell.length_c   1.000
_cell.angle_alpha   90.00
_cell.angle_beta   90.00
_cell.angle_gamma   90.00
#
_symmetry.space_group_name_H-M   'P 1'
#
loop_
_entity.id
_entity.type
_entity.pdbx_description
1 polymer ?
#
loop_
_entity_poly.entity_id
_entity_poly.type
_entity_poly.pdbx_seq_one_letter_code
_entity_poly.pdbx_strand_id
1 'polypeptide(L)' 'MDIVQQHMLDSYRSAQHGEPPPPLPGRHDREVLRELRRRFHAWTAGQNQNRHGA' A
#
# COMPACT_ATOMS: atom_id res chain seq x y z
N MET A 1 1.33 -10.90 -11.76
CA MET A 1 2.09 -11.26 -10.56
C MET A 1 1.49 -10.54 -9.38
N ASP A 2 1.11 -11.26 -8.34
CA ASP A 2 0.60 -10.71 -7.08
C ASP A 2 1.76 -10.45 -6.09
N ILE A 3 1.60 -9.49 -5.18
CA ILE A 3 2.62 -9.07 -4.21
C ILE A 3 2.99 -10.21 -3.26
N VAL A 4 2.03 -11.06 -2.90
CA VAL A 4 2.26 -12.24 -2.06
C VAL A 4 3.07 -13.29 -2.81
N GLN A 5 2.76 -13.52 -4.08
CA GLN A 5 3.49 -14.47 -4.94
C GLN A 5 4.93 -14.03 -5.18
N GLN A 6 5.14 -12.73 -5.42
CA GLN A 6 6.48 -12.15 -5.55
C GLN A 6 7.28 -12.29 -4.25
N HIS A 7 6.65 -12.01 -3.11
CA HIS A 7 7.28 -12.15 -1.80
C HIS A 7 7.71 -13.60 -1.50
N MET A 8 6.92 -14.59 -1.92
CA MET A 8 7.28 -16.01 -1.78
C MET A 8 8.53 -16.36 -2.59
N LEU A 9 8.61 -15.90 -3.84
CA LEU A 9 9.78 -16.11 -4.71
C LEU A 9 11.04 -15.44 -4.16
N ASP A 10 10.90 -14.20 -3.69
CA ASP A 10 12.03 -13.45 -3.14
C ASP A 10 12.51 -14.06 -1.82
N SER A 11 11.59 -14.52 -0.97
CA SER A 11 11.95 -15.25 0.26
C SER A 11 12.69 -16.55 -0.02
N TYR A 12 12.24 -17.31 -1.04
CA TYR A 12 12.93 -18.50 -1.49
C TYR A 12 14.33 -18.18 -2.02
N ARG A 13 14.48 -17.12 -2.81
CA ARG A 13 15.78 -16.66 -3.30
C ARG A 13 16.70 -16.28 -2.14
N SER A 14 16.24 -15.48 -1.18
CA SER A 14 17.04 -15.09 -0.02
C SER A 14 17.49 -16.31 0.79
N ALA A 15 16.61 -17.30 0.99
CA ALA A 15 16.97 -18.55 1.66
C ALA A 15 18.07 -19.32 0.91
N GLN A 16 18.00 -19.38 -0.42
CA GLN A 16 19.00 -20.05 -1.25
C GLN A 16 20.37 -19.34 -1.23
N HIS A 17 20.39 -18.02 -1.06
CA HIS A 17 21.62 -17.22 -1.02
C HIS A 17 22.13 -16.92 0.40
N GLY A 18 21.43 -17.38 1.45
CA GLY A 18 21.77 -17.08 2.85
C GLY A 18 21.57 -15.60 3.21
N GLU A 19 20.74 -14.89 2.46
CA GLU A 19 20.42 -13.48 2.66
C GLU A 19 19.25 -13.32 3.65
N PRO A 20 19.16 -12.17 4.34
CA PRO A 20 18.02 -11.89 5.20
C PRO A 20 16.71 -11.86 4.39
N PRO A 21 15.60 -12.35 4.97
CA PRO A 21 14.32 -12.42 4.27
C PRO A 21 13.81 -11.01 3.91
N PRO A 22 13.14 -10.87 2.75
CA PRO A 22 12.56 -9.60 2.35
C PRO A 22 11.51 -9.13 3.36
N PRO A 23 11.31 -7.81 3.52
CA PRO A 23 10.32 -7.29 4.45
C PRO A 23 8.93 -7.82 4.11
N LEU A 24 8.16 -8.16 5.15
CA LEU A 24 6.80 -8.64 4.98
C LEU A 24 5.94 -7.60 4.23
N PRO A 25 5.23 -8.01 3.16
CA PRO A 25 4.29 -7.14 2.48
C PRO A 25 3.17 -6.71 3.45
N GLY A 26 2.62 -5.51 3.27
CA GLY A 26 1.48 -5.03 4.04
C GLY A 26 1.79 -4.31 5.36
N ARG A 27 3.03 -4.30 5.87
CA ARG A 27 3.36 -3.54 7.10
C ARG A 27 3.47 -2.04 6.87
N HIS A 28 4.22 -1.60 5.85
CA HIS A 28 4.28 -0.19 5.46
C HIS A 28 3.04 0.27 4.68
N ASP A 29 2.38 -0.66 4.00
CA ASP A 29 1.23 -0.32 3.15
C ASP A 29 0.03 0.15 3.98
N ARG A 30 -0.14 -0.29 5.23
CA ARG A 30 -1.27 0.14 6.07
C ARG A 30 -1.25 1.63 6.40
N GLU A 31 -0.09 2.19 6.71
CA GLU A 31 0.05 3.61 6.99
C GLU A 31 -0.16 4.44 5.73
N VAL A 32 0.42 3.99 4.62
CA VAL A 32 0.25 4.59 3.29
C VAL A 32 -1.21 4.55 2.85
N LEU A 33 -1.90 3.42 3.03
CA LEU A 33 -3.33 3.25 2.73
C LEU A 33 -4.22 4.11 3.64
N ARG A 34 -3.86 4.26 4.91
CA ARG A 34 -4.58 5.15 5.84
C ARG A 34 -4.46 6.61 5.41
N GLU A 35 -3.29 7.03 4.97
CA GLU A 35 -3.08 8.39 4.45
C GLU A 35 -3.80 8.63 3.13
N LEU A 36 -3.70 7.69 2.19
CA LEU A 36 -4.46 7.73 0.93
C LEU A 36 -5.97 7.81 1.20
N ARG A 37 -6.49 7.02 2.14
CA ARG A 37 -7.90 7.07 2.53
C ARG A 37 -8.29 8.44 3.08
N ARG A 38 -7.48 9.04 3.96
CA ARG A 38 -7.73 10.39 4.48
C ARG A 38 -7.78 11.43 3.36
N ARG A 39 -6.79 11.41 2.47
CA ARG A 39 -6.67 12.34 1.35
C ARG A 39 -7.82 12.18 0.36
N PHE A 40 -8.25 10.95 0.12
CA PHE A 40 -9.41 10.66 -0.71
C PHE A 40 -10.71 11.23 -0.11
N HIS A 41 -10.96 11.01 1.19
CA HIS A 41 -12.13 11.58 1.86
C HIS A 41 -12.12 13.11 1.85
N ALA A 42 -10.97 13.74 2.11
CA ALA A 42 -10.83 15.19 2.05
C ALA A 42 -11.11 15.74 0.65
N TRP A 43 -10.60 15.07 -0.39
CA TRP A 43 -10.88 15.43 -1.78
C TRP A 43 -12.38 15.30 -2.11
N THR A 44 -13.03 14.20 -1.72
CA THR A 44 -14.47 14.03 -1.96
C THR A 44 -15.33 15.06 -1.22
N ALA A 45 -14.93 15.44 0.00
CA ALA A 45 -15.62 16.45 0.78
C ALA A 45 -15.51 17.84 0.14
N GLY A 46 -14.31 18.21 -0.34
CA GLY A 46 -14.09 19.45 -1.08
C GLY A 46 -14.82 19.50 -2.44
N GLN A 47 -14.91 18.35 -3.13
CA GLN A 47 -15.69 18.23 -4.36
C GLN A 47 -17.19 18.45 -4.13
N ASN A 48 -17.73 17.96 -3.01
CA ASN A 48 -19.15 18.16 -2.70
C ASN A 48 -19.46 19.63 -2.34
N GLN A 49 -18.55 20.29 -1.61
CA GLN A 49 -18.69 21.71 -1.25
C GLN A 49 -18.72 22.63 -2.49
N ASN A 50 -17.93 22.31 -3.53
CA ASN A 50 -17.91 23.06 -4.78
C ASN A 50 -19.16 22.84 -5.66
N ARG A 51 -19.98 21.81 -5.39
CA ARG A 51 -21.20 21.51 -6.17
C ARG A 51 -22.47 22.18 -5.64
N HIS A 52 -22.47 22.67 -4.40
CA HIS A 52 -23.63 23.36 -3.80
C HIS A 52 -23.53 24.89 -3.80
N GLY A 53 -22.49 25.45 -4.42
CA GLY A 53 -22.28 26.90 -4.55
C GLY A 53 -22.39 27.44 -5.98
N ALA A 54 -23.10 26.76 -6.88
CA ALA A 54 -23.36 27.19 -8.26
C ALA A 54 -24.84 27.51 -8.47
#